data_AF-A0A7J5E6V1-F1
#
_entry.id   AF-A0A7J5E6V1-F1
#
_cell.length_a   1.000
_cell.length_b   1.000
_cell.length_c   1.000
_cell.angle_alpha   90.00
_cell.angle_beta   90.00
_cell.angle_gamma   90.00
#
_symmetry.space_group_name_H-M   'P 1'
#
loop_
_entity.id
_entity.type
_entity.pdbx_description
1 polymer ?
#
loop_
_entity_poly.entity_id
_entity_poly.type
_entity_poly.pdbx_seq_one_letter_code
_entity_poly.pdbx_strand_id
1 'polypeptide(L)'
;FPFTDMEYFNSLLKKSPKELEMINDPVLNFINDLVKQKQNIDEEISAIDGALSELLPKFNELKRIKFNKSFVPDANGTLRLTYGYIKGYSPADAVYYSPFTSLNGLIEKSFEEGEYEIPKKIQELYNAKDFGKFKDEKLGTVPVAILYNTDTTGGNSGSPVLNAYGELIALNHDRAFEATINDYAWDDSYSRSIGVDIRYILWFAQKYSGADNLLKEMNVEF
;
A
#
# COMPACT_ATOMS: atom_id res chain seq x y z
N PHE A 1 13.45 -32.39 -5.99
CA PHE A 1 14.36 -31.64 -5.12
C PHE A 1 14.07 -32.08 -3.69
N PRO A 2 15.04 -32.53 -2.91
CA PRO A 2 14.76 -33.12 -1.59
C PRO A 2 14.01 -32.16 -0.64
N PHE A 3 14.18 -30.84 -0.81
CA PHE A 3 13.46 -29.80 -0.07
C PHE A 3 11.98 -29.62 -0.43
N THR A 4 11.47 -30.32 -1.45
CA THR A 4 10.02 -30.34 -1.74
C THR A 4 9.28 -31.41 -0.93
N ASP A 5 10.01 -32.28 -0.23
CA ASP A 5 9.46 -33.25 0.71
C ASP A 5 9.40 -32.62 2.11
N MET A 6 8.18 -32.47 2.63
CA MET A 6 7.93 -31.84 3.93
C MET A 6 8.47 -32.68 5.10
N GLU A 7 8.46 -34.01 5.01
CA GLU A 7 9.01 -34.85 6.07
C GLU A 7 10.52 -34.71 6.13
N TYR A 8 11.18 -34.73 4.96
CA TYR A 8 12.61 -34.49 4.86
C TYR A 8 12.98 -33.09 5.39
N PHE A 9 12.31 -32.03 4.92
CA PHE A 9 12.55 -30.66 5.38
C PHE A 9 12.40 -30.53 6.90
N ASN A 10 11.30 -31.05 7.45
CA ASN A 10 11.06 -31.01 8.90
C ASN A 10 12.10 -31.81 9.70
N SER A 11 12.68 -32.86 9.11
CA SER A 11 13.77 -33.59 9.76
C SER A 11 15.05 -32.76 9.88
N LEU A 12 15.30 -31.84 8.93
CA LEU A 12 16.46 -30.94 8.95
C LEU A 12 16.35 -29.91 10.07
N LEU A 13 15.15 -29.40 10.36
CA LEU A 13 14.92 -28.40 11.42
C LEU A 13 15.27 -28.89 12.83
N LYS A 14 15.39 -30.21 13.02
CA LYS A 14 15.76 -30.84 14.30
C LYS A 14 17.27 -31.04 14.46
N LYS A 15 18.06 -30.74 13.44
CA LYS A 15 19.51 -30.95 13.43
C LYS A 15 20.26 -29.69 13.85
N SER A 16 21.35 -29.86 14.57
CA SER A 16 22.31 -28.81 14.85
C SER A 16 23.08 -28.38 13.59
N PRO A 17 23.70 -27.18 13.57
CA PRO A 17 24.50 -26.73 12.42
C PRO A 17 25.58 -27.74 11.99
N LYS A 18 26.27 -28.38 12.94
CA LYS A 18 27.27 -29.42 12.64
C LYS A 18 26.65 -30.66 11.99
N GLU A 19 25.48 -31.08 12.45
CA GLU A 19 24.77 -32.21 11.85
C GLU A 19 24.26 -31.88 10.44
N LEU A 20 23.92 -30.63 10.16
CA LEU A 20 23.55 -30.16 8.82
C LEU A 20 24.75 -30.12 7.87
N GLU A 21 25.91 -29.66 8.34
CA GLU A 21 27.18 -29.65 7.56
C GLU A 21 27.65 -31.06 7.17
N MET A 22 27.29 -32.07 7.97
CA MET A 22 27.65 -33.47 7.70
C MET A 22 26.71 -34.16 6.69
N ILE A 23 25.59 -33.55 6.33
CA ILE A 23 24.68 -34.11 5.33
C ILE A 23 25.27 -33.86 3.95
N ASN A 24 25.56 -34.95 3.23
CA ASN A 24 26.01 -34.87 1.86
C ASN A 24 24.84 -34.65 0.89
N ASP A 25 24.22 -33.47 0.98
CA ASP A 25 23.18 -33.00 0.07
C ASP A 25 23.72 -31.86 -0.81
N PRO A 26 23.56 -31.90 -2.15
CA PRO A 26 24.11 -30.89 -3.04
C PRO A 26 23.63 -29.45 -2.76
N VAL A 27 22.39 -29.26 -2.31
CA VAL A 27 21.84 -27.94 -1.97
C VAL A 27 22.41 -27.47 -0.64
N LEU A 28 22.51 -28.34 0.37
CA LEU A 28 23.15 -27.99 1.64
C LEU A 28 24.63 -27.64 1.45
N ASN A 29 25.36 -28.39 0.64
CA ASN A 29 26.76 -28.09 0.31
C ASN A 29 26.89 -26.72 -0.37
N PHE A 30 26.03 -26.43 -1.36
CA PHE A 30 26.00 -25.12 -2.01
C PHE A 30 25.68 -23.97 -1.03
N ILE A 31 24.70 -24.15 -0.13
CA ILE A 31 24.36 -23.16 0.90
C ILE A 31 25.55 -22.93 1.84
N ASN A 32 26.23 -23.99 2.28
CA ASN A 32 27.39 -23.88 3.17
C ASN A 32 28.52 -23.07 2.54
N ASP A 33 28.82 -23.31 1.25
CA ASP A 33 29.83 -22.55 0.52
C ASP A 33 29.41 -21.10 0.28
N LEU A 34 28.12 -20.85 0.06
CA LEU A 34 27.57 -19.49 -0.07
C LEU A 34 27.63 -18.72 1.25
N VAL A 35 27.30 -19.35 2.38
CA VAL A 35 27.35 -18.75 3.72
C VAL A 35 28.79 -18.35 4.07
N LYS A 36 29.77 -19.21 3.79
CA LYS A 36 31.19 -18.89 3.99
C LYS A 36 31.64 -17.66 3.20
N GLN A 37 31.21 -17.55 1.94
CA GLN A 37 31.51 -16.38 1.11
C GLN A 37 30.79 -15.12 1.59
N LYS A 38 29.55 -15.26 2.08
CA LYS A 38 28.73 -14.16 2.59
C LYS A 38 29.28 -13.58 3.89
N GLN A 39 29.94 -14.39 4.74
CA GLN A 39 30.43 -13.93 6.05
C GLN A 39 31.34 -12.70 5.95
N ASN A 40 32.30 -12.68 5.01
CA ASN A 40 33.18 -11.53 4.81
C ASN A 40 32.40 -10.28 4.38
N ILE A 41 31.39 -10.44 3.53
CA ILE A 41 30.53 -9.35 3.06
C ILE A 41 29.69 -8.81 4.23
N ASP A 42 29.17 -9.68 5.09
CA ASP A 42 28.37 -9.29 6.26
C ASP A 42 29.21 -8.52 7.28
N GLU A 43 30.49 -8.87 7.47
CA GLU A 43 31.43 -8.13 8.33
C GLU A 43 31.71 -6.72 7.76
N GLU A 44 31.92 -6.59 6.44
CA GLU A 44 32.10 -5.29 5.77
C GLU A 44 30.84 -4.41 5.88
N ILE A 45 29.66 -4.97 5.62
CA ILE A 45 28.37 -4.25 5.75
C ILE A 45 28.17 -3.77 7.20
N SER A 46 28.42 -4.63 8.18
CA SER A 46 28.29 -4.29 9.60
C SER A 46 29.22 -3.13 10.00
N ALA A 47 30.46 -3.10 9.48
CA ALA A 47 31.39 -2.01 9.73
C ALA A 47 30.90 -0.69 9.09
N ILE A 48 30.35 -0.74 7.87
CA ILE A 48 29.76 0.42 7.19
C ILE A 48 28.54 0.94 7.97
N ASP A 49 27.62 0.06 8.36
CA ASP A 49 26.42 0.41 9.11
C ASP A 49 26.76 1.04 10.47
N GLY A 50 27.78 0.50 11.15
CA GLY A 50 28.32 1.07 12.38
C GLY A 50 28.80 2.51 12.18
N ALA A 51 29.59 2.77 11.14
CA ALA A 51 30.05 4.12 10.81
C ALA A 51 28.89 5.06 10.43
N LEU A 52 27.93 4.58 9.63
CA LEU A 52 26.75 5.36 9.22
C LEU A 52 25.85 5.72 10.40
N SER A 53 25.71 4.83 11.39
CA SER A 53 24.89 5.08 12.58
C SER A 53 25.34 6.31 13.38
N GLU A 54 26.65 6.62 13.36
CA GLU A 54 27.20 7.82 13.99
C GLU A 54 27.13 9.05 13.07
N LEU A 55 27.37 8.87 11.77
CA LEU A 55 27.50 9.97 10.80
C LEU A 55 26.16 10.53 10.32
N LEU A 56 25.14 9.69 10.10
CA LEU A 56 23.85 10.12 9.57
C LEU A 56 23.12 11.12 10.49
N PRO A 57 23.05 10.92 11.83
CA PRO A 57 22.45 11.91 12.72
C PRO A 57 23.15 13.28 12.66
N LYS A 58 24.49 13.28 12.60
CA LYS A 58 25.30 14.51 12.48
C LYS A 58 25.03 15.22 11.15
N PHE A 59 24.95 14.45 10.06
CA PHE A 59 24.63 14.99 8.74
C PHE A 59 23.21 15.60 8.68
N ASN A 60 22.22 14.93 9.26
CA ASN A 60 20.86 15.44 9.35
C ASN A 60 20.78 16.74 10.16
N GLU A 61 21.55 16.86 11.25
CA GLU A 61 21.66 18.09 12.02
C GLU A 61 22.28 19.23 11.20
N LEU A 62 23.35 18.95 10.45
CA LEU A 62 23.95 19.93 9.54
C LEU A 62 22.98 20.40 8.46
N LYS A 63 22.18 19.49 7.87
CA LYS A 63 21.11 19.86 6.93
C LYS A 63 20.07 20.76 7.59
N ARG A 64 19.65 20.42 8.82
CA ARG A 64 18.65 21.19 9.58
C ARG A 64 19.10 22.63 9.78
N ILE A 65 20.33 22.82 10.22
CA ILE A 65 20.96 24.14 10.42
C ILE A 65 21.10 24.87 9.08
N LYS A 66 21.68 24.22 8.05
CA LYS A 66 21.97 24.85 6.75
C LYS A 66 20.71 25.34 6.03
N PHE A 67 19.64 24.56 6.06
CA PHE A 67 18.38 24.89 5.38
C PHE A 67 17.38 25.63 6.27
N ASN A 68 17.70 25.82 7.56
CA ASN A 68 16.82 26.42 8.56
C ASN A 68 15.40 25.83 8.53
N LYS A 69 15.31 24.51 8.40
CA LYS A 69 14.06 23.75 8.32
C LYS A 69 14.14 22.52 9.20
N SER A 70 13.07 22.24 9.94
CA SER A 70 12.89 20.95 10.60
C SER A 70 12.41 19.93 9.56
N PHE A 71 12.94 18.73 9.61
CA PHE A 71 12.52 17.62 8.76
C PHE A 71 11.62 16.67 9.54
N VAL A 72 10.65 16.08 8.85
CA VAL A 72 9.96 14.90 9.37
C VAL A 72 10.94 13.72 9.26
N PRO A 73 11.14 12.92 10.32
CA PRO A 73 12.00 11.74 10.24
C PRO A 73 11.51 10.78 9.16
N ASP A 74 12.42 10.04 8.51
CA ASP A 74 12.03 8.99 7.56
C ASP A 74 11.11 7.95 8.21
N ALA A 75 10.24 7.33 7.42
CA ALA A 75 9.38 6.25 7.88
C ALA A 75 10.22 5.07 8.38
N ASN A 76 9.86 4.51 9.53
CA ASN A 76 10.63 3.46 10.20
C ASN A 76 9.74 2.43 10.91
N GLY A 77 8.55 2.16 10.36
CA GLY A 77 7.58 1.22 10.95
C GLY A 77 6.85 1.73 12.18
N THR A 78 6.88 3.05 12.44
CA THR A 78 6.15 3.71 13.54
C THR A 78 4.95 4.50 13.02
N LEU A 79 4.00 4.79 13.91
CA LEU A 79 2.83 5.61 13.59
C LEU A 79 3.23 7.02 13.16
N ARG A 80 2.63 7.50 12.06
CA ARG A 80 2.79 8.86 11.53
C ARG A 80 1.43 9.43 11.13
N LEU A 81 1.37 10.75 11.02
CA LEU A 81 0.22 11.48 10.51
C LEU A 81 0.67 12.35 9.33
N THR A 82 -0.12 12.32 8.26
CA THR A 82 -0.02 13.23 7.13
C THR A 82 -1.41 13.81 6.89
N TYR A 83 -1.48 15.05 6.39
CA TYR A 83 -2.74 15.72 6.09
C TYR A 83 -2.65 16.42 4.74
N GLY A 84 -3.80 16.67 4.14
CA GLY A 84 -3.89 17.24 2.81
C GLY A 84 -5.34 17.42 2.38
N TYR A 85 -5.55 17.44 1.08
CA TYR A 85 -6.83 17.68 0.44
C TYR A 85 -7.10 16.63 -0.64
N ILE A 86 -8.36 16.32 -0.84
CA ILE A 86 -8.81 15.60 -2.04
C ILE A 86 -8.54 16.50 -3.26
N LYS A 87 -7.63 16.08 -4.14
CA LYS A 87 -7.13 16.91 -5.23
C LYS A 87 -6.62 16.04 -6.38
N GLY A 88 -6.99 16.42 -7.61
CA GLY A 88 -6.46 15.81 -8.83
C GLY A 88 -5.04 16.28 -9.13
N TYR A 89 -4.51 15.91 -10.30
CA TYR A 89 -3.21 16.36 -10.79
C TYR A 89 -3.09 16.22 -12.31
N SER A 90 -2.06 16.83 -12.88
CA SER A 90 -1.78 16.80 -14.31
C SER A 90 -0.45 16.07 -14.55
N PRO A 91 -0.46 14.81 -15.01
CA PRO A 91 0.78 14.06 -15.26
C PRO A 91 1.52 14.55 -16.52
N ALA A 92 0.80 15.19 -17.43
CA ALA A 92 1.31 15.71 -18.69
C ALA A 92 0.52 16.96 -19.12
N ASP A 93 1.05 17.69 -20.11
CA ASP A 93 0.34 18.81 -20.72
C ASP A 93 -1.03 18.37 -21.27
N ALA A 94 -2.03 19.23 -21.12
CA ALA A 94 -3.42 19.01 -21.49
C ALA A 94 -4.13 17.77 -20.88
N VAL A 95 -3.51 17.07 -19.91
CA VAL A 95 -4.11 15.94 -19.19
C VAL A 95 -4.40 16.33 -17.75
N TYR A 96 -5.61 16.06 -17.27
CA TYR A 96 -5.97 16.23 -15.87
C TYR A 96 -6.70 14.99 -15.34
N TYR A 97 -6.17 14.41 -14.27
CA TYR A 97 -6.84 13.36 -13.54
C TYR A 97 -7.69 13.95 -12.44
N SER A 98 -9.01 13.77 -12.58
CA SER A 98 -10.01 14.16 -11.58
C SER A 98 -9.77 13.41 -10.27
N PRO A 99 -10.03 14.05 -9.10
CA PRO A 99 -9.83 13.40 -7.81
C PRO A 99 -10.79 12.26 -7.50
N PHE A 100 -11.84 12.03 -8.28
CA PHE A 100 -12.81 10.97 -8.04
C PHE A 100 -12.96 10.08 -9.26
N THR A 101 -12.96 8.78 -9.05
CA THR A 101 -13.46 7.78 -10.00
C THR A 101 -14.85 7.29 -9.56
N SER A 102 -15.53 6.56 -10.43
CA SER A 102 -16.92 6.16 -10.21
C SER A 102 -17.22 4.79 -10.80
N LEU A 103 -18.38 4.22 -10.45
CA LEU A 103 -18.84 2.94 -11.02
C LEU A 103 -18.90 2.97 -12.56
N ASN A 104 -19.22 4.11 -13.18
CA ASN A 104 -19.18 4.25 -14.65
C ASN A 104 -17.80 3.83 -15.21
N GLY A 105 -16.71 4.35 -14.64
CA GLY A 105 -15.35 4.00 -15.05
C GLY A 105 -14.95 2.56 -14.74
N LEU A 106 -15.58 1.94 -13.71
CA LEU A 106 -15.43 0.51 -13.45
C LEU A 106 -16.09 -0.32 -14.55
N ILE A 107 -17.30 0.05 -14.98
CA ILE A 107 -18.02 -0.64 -16.07
C ILE A 107 -17.33 -0.42 -17.42
N GLU A 108 -16.87 0.80 -17.71
CA GLU A 108 -16.11 1.12 -18.94
C GLU A 108 -14.85 0.26 -19.11
N LYS A 109 -14.22 -0.14 -18.00
CA LYS A 109 -13.02 -0.98 -18.00
C LYS A 109 -13.30 -2.47 -17.90
N SER A 110 -14.55 -2.87 -17.65
CA SER A 110 -14.88 -4.26 -17.41
C SER A 110 -14.82 -5.12 -18.67
N PHE A 111 -14.29 -6.33 -18.53
CA PHE A 111 -14.25 -7.34 -19.59
C PHE A 111 -14.88 -8.65 -19.09
N GLU A 112 -15.13 -9.60 -19.99
CA GLU A 112 -15.72 -10.90 -19.61
C GLU A 112 -14.73 -11.85 -18.92
N GLU A 113 -13.42 -11.69 -19.17
CA GLU A 113 -12.37 -12.55 -18.63
C GLU A 113 -11.09 -11.74 -18.32
N GLY A 114 -10.27 -12.26 -17.40
CA GLY A 114 -8.96 -11.70 -17.06
C GLY A 114 -8.98 -10.69 -15.91
N GLU A 115 -7.94 -9.85 -15.85
CA GLU A 115 -7.71 -8.93 -14.71
C GLU A 115 -8.81 -7.88 -14.52
N TYR A 116 -9.67 -7.68 -15.52
CA TYR A 116 -10.77 -6.72 -15.53
C TYR A 116 -12.15 -7.38 -15.51
N GLU A 117 -12.22 -8.69 -15.25
CA GLU A 117 -13.50 -9.36 -15.02
C GLU A 117 -14.17 -8.82 -13.75
N ILE A 118 -15.46 -8.52 -13.84
CA ILE A 118 -16.26 -8.08 -12.69
C ILE A 118 -17.42 -9.05 -12.43
N PRO A 119 -17.83 -9.26 -11.17
CA PRO A 119 -18.99 -10.09 -10.87
C PRO A 119 -20.27 -9.59 -11.55
N LYS A 120 -21.05 -10.50 -12.15
CA LYS A 120 -22.32 -10.19 -12.84
C LYS A 120 -23.28 -9.33 -12.00
N LYS A 121 -23.36 -9.60 -10.70
CA LYS A 121 -24.20 -8.83 -9.77
C LYS A 121 -23.85 -7.34 -9.72
N ILE A 122 -22.59 -6.95 -9.92
CA ILE A 122 -22.19 -5.54 -10.00
C ILE A 122 -22.77 -4.89 -11.26
N GLN A 123 -22.74 -5.58 -12.39
CA GLN A 123 -23.36 -5.10 -13.64
C GLN A 123 -24.88 -4.97 -13.50
N GLU A 124 -25.54 -5.94 -12.86
CA GLU A 124 -26.99 -5.90 -12.59
C GLU A 124 -27.38 -4.70 -11.72
N LEU A 125 -26.66 -4.47 -10.60
CA LEU A 125 -26.87 -3.33 -9.72
C LEU A 125 -26.64 -2.00 -10.44
N TYR A 126 -25.63 -1.93 -11.31
CA TYR A 126 -25.34 -0.75 -12.12
C TYR A 126 -26.46 -0.45 -13.14
N ASN A 127 -26.89 -1.47 -13.89
CA ASN A 127 -27.95 -1.34 -14.90
C ASN A 127 -29.30 -0.94 -14.27
N ALA A 128 -29.61 -1.48 -13.09
CA ALA A 128 -30.77 -1.10 -12.30
C ALA A 128 -30.65 0.28 -11.64
N LYS A 129 -29.45 0.89 -11.66
CA LYS A 129 -29.11 2.12 -10.95
C LYS A 129 -29.38 2.02 -9.43
N ASP A 130 -29.18 0.84 -8.85
CA ASP A 130 -29.40 0.59 -7.42
C ASP A 130 -28.21 1.09 -6.57
N PHE A 131 -27.97 2.40 -6.66
CA PHE A 131 -26.90 3.10 -5.94
C PHE A 131 -27.32 3.49 -4.52
N GLY A 132 -28.63 3.62 -4.28
CA GLY A 132 -29.19 4.07 -3.00
C GLY A 132 -28.60 5.40 -2.54
N LYS A 133 -28.38 5.50 -1.22
CA LYS A 133 -27.81 6.66 -0.53
C LYS A 133 -26.31 6.88 -0.77
N PHE A 134 -25.63 5.95 -1.44
CA PHE A 134 -24.19 6.04 -1.71
C PHE A 134 -23.87 6.81 -3.00
N LYS A 135 -24.91 7.19 -3.76
CA LYS A 135 -24.79 7.97 -4.98
C LYS A 135 -24.25 9.36 -4.67
N ASP A 136 -23.19 9.75 -5.36
CA ASP A 136 -22.74 11.13 -5.40
C ASP A 136 -23.59 11.94 -6.41
N GLU A 137 -24.07 13.10 -6.00
CA GLU A 137 -24.95 13.92 -6.84
C GLU A 137 -24.26 14.44 -8.10
N LYS A 138 -22.96 14.78 -8.01
CA LYS A 138 -22.19 15.33 -9.13
C LYS A 138 -21.74 14.25 -10.09
N LEU A 139 -21.33 13.09 -9.57
CA LEU A 139 -20.93 11.95 -10.42
C LEU A 139 -22.14 11.21 -11.00
N GLY A 140 -23.32 11.35 -10.39
CA GLY A 140 -24.54 10.66 -10.82
C GLY A 140 -24.54 9.15 -10.54
N THR A 141 -23.53 8.65 -9.81
CA THR A 141 -23.33 7.23 -9.49
C THR A 141 -22.50 7.10 -8.19
N VAL A 142 -22.15 5.89 -7.77
CA VAL A 142 -21.31 5.65 -6.59
C VAL A 142 -19.84 6.01 -6.93
N PRO A 143 -19.18 6.88 -6.14
CA PRO A 143 -17.74 7.10 -6.26
C PRO A 143 -16.99 5.85 -5.84
N VAL A 144 -15.85 5.55 -6.47
CA VAL A 144 -15.09 4.31 -6.24
C VAL A 144 -13.79 4.58 -5.49
N ALA A 145 -12.91 5.39 -6.07
CA ALA A 145 -11.64 5.77 -5.47
C ALA A 145 -11.41 7.27 -5.55
N ILE A 146 -10.57 7.76 -4.63
CA ILE A 146 -10.21 9.17 -4.49
C ILE A 146 -8.70 9.39 -4.59
N LEU A 147 -8.32 10.52 -5.18
CA LEU A 147 -6.96 11.06 -5.13
C LEU A 147 -6.86 12.17 -4.09
N TYR A 148 -5.79 12.13 -3.31
CA TYR A 148 -5.50 13.13 -2.29
C TYR A 148 -3.99 13.29 -2.12
N ASN A 149 -3.53 14.50 -1.78
CA ASN A 149 -2.12 14.88 -1.78
C ASN A 149 -1.43 14.64 -0.43
N THR A 150 -1.73 13.53 0.23
CA THR A 150 -0.98 13.12 1.43
C THR A 150 0.32 12.40 1.05
N ASP A 151 1.24 12.30 2.00
CA ASP A 151 2.49 11.59 1.81
C ASP A 151 2.40 10.16 2.38
N THR A 152 2.19 9.18 1.48
CA THR A 152 2.16 7.76 1.83
C THR A 152 3.29 6.98 1.16
N THR A 153 3.63 5.86 1.77
CA THR A 153 4.57 4.84 1.27
C THR A 153 4.14 3.44 1.73
N GLY A 154 4.93 2.40 1.41
CA GLY A 154 4.74 1.04 1.90
C GLY A 154 4.51 1.00 3.42
N GLY A 155 3.50 0.24 3.84
CA GLY A 155 3.03 0.19 5.23
C GLY A 155 1.81 1.06 5.54
N ASN A 156 1.41 1.99 4.64
CA ASN A 156 0.17 2.77 4.80
C ASN A 156 -1.06 2.10 4.15
N SER A 157 -0.93 0.93 3.53
CA SER A 157 -2.08 0.22 2.97
C SER A 157 -3.06 -0.15 4.10
N GLY A 158 -4.34 0.20 3.92
CA GLY A 158 -5.39 0.06 4.92
C GLY A 158 -5.51 1.22 5.91
N SER A 159 -4.66 2.26 5.82
CA SER A 159 -4.75 3.42 6.71
C SER A 159 -6.08 4.17 6.52
N PRO A 160 -6.74 4.59 7.61
CA PRO A 160 -7.97 5.37 7.53
C PRO A 160 -7.66 6.79 7.04
N VAL A 161 -8.40 7.23 6.03
CA VAL A 161 -8.42 8.63 5.59
C VAL A 161 -9.57 9.32 6.30
N LEU A 162 -9.26 10.33 7.11
CA LEU A 162 -10.23 11.04 7.93
C LEU A 162 -10.51 12.43 7.37
N ASN A 163 -11.76 12.89 7.49
CA ASN A 163 -12.10 14.28 7.21
C ASN A 163 -11.72 15.20 8.39
N ALA A 164 -12.05 16.50 8.27
CA ALA A 164 -11.74 17.50 9.29
C ALA A 164 -12.42 17.26 10.66
N TYR A 165 -13.43 16.39 10.72
CA TYR A 165 -14.15 16.01 11.94
C TYR A 165 -13.69 14.65 12.51
N GLY A 166 -12.69 14.01 11.88
CA GLY A 166 -12.20 12.70 12.31
C GLY A 166 -13.05 11.52 11.81
N GLU A 167 -13.96 11.76 10.86
CA GLU A 167 -14.82 10.72 10.29
C GLU A 167 -14.12 10.02 9.13
N LEU A 168 -14.30 8.70 9.03
CA LEU A 168 -13.71 7.88 7.97
C LEU A 168 -14.35 8.18 6.61
N ILE A 169 -13.55 8.62 5.64
CA ILE A 169 -14.01 8.95 4.28
C ILE A 169 -13.41 8.06 3.20
N ALA A 170 -12.28 7.40 3.47
CA ALA A 170 -11.69 6.42 2.56
C ALA A 170 -10.70 5.51 3.30
N LEU A 171 -10.31 4.41 2.66
CA LEU A 171 -9.17 3.59 3.08
C LEU A 171 -8.04 3.73 2.06
N ASN A 172 -6.85 4.14 2.51
CA ASN A 172 -5.68 4.18 1.66
C ASN A 172 -5.35 2.79 1.14
N HIS A 173 -5.02 2.66 -0.15
CA HIS A 173 -4.58 1.39 -0.72
C HIS A 173 -3.28 1.53 -1.50
N ASP A 174 -3.12 2.60 -2.28
CA ASP A 174 -2.01 2.72 -3.22
C ASP A 174 -1.61 4.20 -3.48
N ARG A 175 -0.75 4.43 -4.46
CA ARG A 175 -0.28 5.74 -4.92
C ARG A 175 -0.40 5.85 -6.44
N ALA A 176 -0.52 7.07 -6.93
CA ALA A 176 -0.41 7.36 -8.36
C ALA A 176 0.98 6.96 -8.89
N PHE A 177 1.09 6.69 -10.19
CA PHE A 177 2.33 6.22 -10.80
C PHE A 177 3.49 7.20 -10.60
N GLU A 178 3.24 8.49 -10.80
CA GLU A 178 4.22 9.57 -10.60
C GLU A 178 4.67 9.68 -9.13
N ALA A 179 3.86 9.18 -8.19
CA ALA A 179 4.15 9.18 -6.76
C ALA A 179 4.99 7.97 -6.30
N THR A 180 5.42 7.10 -7.21
CA THR A 180 6.33 5.97 -6.88
C THR A 180 7.70 6.44 -6.37
N ILE A 181 8.09 7.69 -6.65
CA ILE A 181 9.32 8.32 -6.16
C ILE A 181 9.21 8.90 -4.74
N ASN A 182 8.02 8.90 -4.11
CA ASN A 182 7.79 9.56 -2.83
C ASN A 182 8.73 9.10 -1.70
N ASP A 183 9.29 7.89 -1.79
CA ASP A 183 10.26 7.37 -0.82
C ASP A 183 11.59 8.17 -0.82
N TYR A 184 11.83 8.97 -1.87
CA TYR A 184 12.99 9.83 -2.06
C TYR A 184 12.61 11.31 -2.15
N ALA A 185 11.51 11.63 -2.82
CA ALA A 185 11.06 13.00 -3.04
C ALA A 185 9.55 13.08 -3.20
N TRP A 186 8.93 13.98 -2.44
CA TRP A 186 7.50 14.29 -2.53
C TRP A 186 7.28 15.67 -3.18
N ASP A 187 6.28 15.80 -4.06
CA ASP A 187 5.93 17.07 -4.70
C ASP A 187 4.40 17.21 -4.88
N ASP A 188 3.86 18.38 -4.51
CA ASP A 188 2.41 18.64 -4.60
C ASP A 188 1.86 18.58 -6.04
N SER A 189 2.70 18.80 -7.04
CA SER A 189 2.28 18.80 -8.45
C SER A 189 1.88 17.41 -8.95
N TYR A 190 2.45 16.33 -8.41
CA TYR A 190 2.20 14.96 -8.91
C TYR A 190 1.96 13.91 -7.82
N SER A 191 2.41 14.10 -6.58
CA SER A 191 2.30 13.09 -5.53
C SER A 191 0.84 12.94 -5.07
N ARG A 192 0.21 11.81 -5.39
CA ARG A 192 -1.15 11.47 -4.91
C ARG A 192 -1.19 10.07 -4.31
N SER A 193 -1.82 9.98 -3.15
CA SER A 193 -2.30 8.73 -2.57
C SER A 193 -3.64 8.37 -3.21
N ILE A 194 -3.94 7.07 -3.28
CA ILE A 194 -5.18 6.50 -3.79
C ILE A 194 -5.90 5.80 -2.64
N GLY A 195 -7.13 6.23 -2.38
CA GLY A 195 -7.98 5.66 -1.35
C GLY A 195 -9.29 5.15 -1.94
N VAL A 196 -9.81 4.05 -1.43
CA VAL A 196 -11.16 3.57 -1.79
C VAL A 196 -12.18 4.40 -1.01
N ASP A 197 -13.10 5.07 -1.71
CA ASP A 197 -14.13 5.92 -1.08
C ASP A 197 -15.00 5.08 -0.15
N ILE A 198 -15.27 5.58 1.05
CA ILE A 198 -16.06 4.83 2.04
C ILE A 198 -17.46 4.51 1.52
N ARG A 199 -18.05 5.36 0.67
CA ARG A 199 -19.36 5.12 0.05
C ARG A 199 -19.33 3.89 -0.86
N TYR A 200 -18.23 3.64 -1.56
CA TYR A 200 -18.06 2.41 -2.35
C TYR A 200 -18.01 1.17 -1.47
N ILE A 201 -17.20 1.22 -0.40
CA ILE A 201 -17.04 0.10 0.55
C ILE A 201 -18.40 -0.27 1.14
N LEU A 202 -19.15 0.74 1.59
CA LEU A 202 -20.46 0.53 2.22
C LEU A 202 -21.54 0.11 1.19
N TRP A 203 -21.53 0.67 -0.02
CA TRP A 203 -22.40 0.23 -1.11
C TRP A 203 -22.14 -1.24 -1.47
N PHE A 204 -20.88 -1.62 -1.61
CA PHE A 204 -20.48 -3.00 -1.91
C PHE A 204 -20.90 -3.93 -0.77
N ALA A 205 -20.62 -3.57 0.48
CA ALA A 205 -21.05 -4.34 1.65
C ALA A 205 -22.57 -4.54 1.69
N GLN A 206 -23.35 -3.49 1.46
CA GLN A 206 -24.82 -3.57 1.49
C GLN A 206 -25.39 -4.30 0.26
N LYS A 207 -25.10 -3.80 -0.94
CA LYS A 207 -25.78 -4.20 -2.17
C LYS A 207 -25.20 -5.47 -2.76
N TYR A 208 -23.88 -5.60 -2.76
CA TYR A 208 -23.22 -6.78 -3.30
C TYR A 208 -23.17 -7.92 -2.27
N SER A 209 -22.70 -7.66 -1.05
CA SER A 209 -22.46 -8.72 -0.05
C SER A 209 -23.66 -9.01 0.86
N GLY A 210 -24.65 -8.11 0.98
CA GLY A 210 -25.77 -8.28 1.92
C GLY A 210 -25.35 -8.23 3.39
N ALA A 211 -24.27 -7.50 3.70
CA ALA A 211 -23.64 -7.44 5.02
C ALA A 211 -24.31 -6.42 5.95
N ASP A 212 -25.65 -6.38 6.00
CA ASP A 212 -26.40 -5.41 6.80
C ASP A 212 -26.12 -5.52 8.31
N ASN A 213 -25.72 -6.70 8.79
CA ASN A 213 -25.30 -6.93 10.17
C ASN A 213 -24.05 -6.11 10.54
N LEU A 214 -23.04 -6.06 9.66
CA LEU A 214 -21.81 -5.29 9.89
C LEU A 214 -22.09 -3.79 9.80
N LEU A 215 -22.93 -3.36 8.86
CA LEU A 215 -23.33 -1.96 8.75
C LEU A 215 -24.07 -1.46 10.00
N LYS A 216 -24.91 -2.34 10.58
CA LYS A 216 -25.59 -2.06 11.85
C LYS A 216 -24.60 -1.99 13.02
N GLU A 217 -23.62 -2.90 13.07
CA GLU A 217 -22.58 -2.90 14.11
C GLU A 217 -21.73 -1.61 14.08
N MET A 218 -21.36 -1.14 12.88
CA MET A 218 -20.61 0.10 12.71
C MET A 218 -21.41 1.38 12.98
N ASN A 219 -22.73 1.27 13.18
CA ASN A 219 -23.65 2.40 13.34
C ASN A 219 -23.47 3.48 12.25
N VAL A 220 -23.44 3.07 10.99
CA VAL A 220 -23.15 3.97 9.86
C VAL A 220 -24.24 5.04 9.73
N GLU A 221 -23.83 6.30 9.88
CA GLU A 221 -24.64 7.50 9.63
C GLU A 221 -24.48 7.95 8.16
N PHE A 222 -25.53 8.53 7.58
CA PHE A 222 -25.63 8.86 6.16
C PHE A 222 -26.05 10.31 5.94
#